data_AF-A0A929K8T1-F1
#
_entry.id   AF-A0A929K8T1-F1
#
_cell.length_a   1.000
_cell.length_b   1.000
_cell.length_c   1.000
_cell.angle_alpha   90.00
_cell.angle_beta   90.00
_cell.angle_gamma   90.00
#
_symmetry.space_group_name_H-M   'P 1'
#
loop_
_entity.id
_entity.type
_entity.pdbx_description
1 polymer ?
#
loop_
_entity_poly.entity_id
_entity_poly.type
_entity_poly.pdbx_seq_one_letter_code
_entity_poly.pdbx_strand_id
1 'polypeptide(L)'
;MEDNGIKSIRYPVEADKKLTKLALRLGRTKKLLFMQMIDYFYKSKKDPKDLNDEMLKNQMLNGVNRIIGFFRTQEEEWLRPILANSAKLLQIAENGNKYLDSLKLYADEDVKKTNDILQRLGTLDKAISKTQLYHEEKAQLKARFKKLLDYYITQRETLGWPVSAAKKEELQNHVRRSLENL
;
A
#
# COMPACT_ATOMS: atom_id res chain seq x y z
N MET A 1 -26.42 -16.31 96.01
CA MET A 1 -25.31 -15.65 95.30
C MET A 1 -25.03 -16.50 94.07
N GLU A 2 -25.35 -15.97 92.89
CA GLU A 2 -25.30 -16.70 91.62
C GLU A 2 -23.86 -17.18 91.34
N ASP A 3 -23.75 -18.45 90.96
CA ASP A 3 -22.49 -19.04 90.50
C ASP A 3 -22.07 -18.34 89.20
N ASN A 4 -21.06 -17.47 89.28
CA ASN A 4 -20.57 -16.71 88.12
C ASN A 4 -19.88 -17.59 87.07
N GLY A 5 -20.00 -18.93 87.13
CA GLY A 5 -19.70 -19.84 86.01
C GLY A 5 -18.30 -19.69 85.41
N ILE A 6 -17.34 -19.16 86.19
CA ILE A 6 -16.01 -18.81 85.69
C ILE A 6 -15.19 -20.10 85.60
N LYS A 7 -15.01 -20.60 84.37
CA LYS A 7 -14.14 -21.74 84.08
C LYS A 7 -12.76 -21.24 83.65
N SER A 8 -11.70 -21.78 84.26
CA SER A 8 -10.32 -21.47 83.89
C SER A 8 -9.77 -22.51 82.92
N ILE A 9 -9.10 -22.05 81.86
CA ILE A 9 -8.45 -22.91 80.86
C ILE A 9 -6.95 -22.78 81.05
N ARG A 10 -6.26 -23.92 81.24
CA ARG A 10 -4.79 -23.97 81.29
C ARG A 10 -4.26 -24.21 79.89
N TYR A 11 -3.27 -23.42 79.47
CA TYR A 11 -2.64 -23.56 78.16
C TYR A 11 -1.12 -23.26 78.28
N PRO A 12 -0.29 -23.77 77.34
CA PRO A 12 1.16 -23.60 77.41
C PRO A 12 1.61 -22.12 77.32
N VAL A 13 2.78 -21.83 77.89
CA VAL A 13 3.38 -20.48 77.89
C VAL A 13 3.58 -19.93 76.47
N GLU A 14 3.85 -20.79 75.50
CA GLU A 14 3.96 -20.39 74.09
C GLU A 14 2.64 -19.89 73.49
N ALA A 15 1.53 -20.54 73.84
CA ALA A 15 0.21 -20.09 73.43
C ALA A 15 -0.16 -18.76 74.09
N ASP A 16 0.31 -18.50 75.33
CA ASP A 16 0.14 -17.19 75.97
C ASP A 16 0.88 -16.08 75.24
N LYS A 17 2.13 -16.33 74.81
CA LYS A 17 2.89 -15.35 74.02
C LYS A 17 2.18 -15.01 72.71
N LYS A 18 1.62 -16.01 72.01
CA LYS A 18 0.83 -15.80 70.77
C LYS A 18 -0.45 -15.02 71.04
N LEU A 19 -1.21 -15.41 72.07
CA LEU A 19 -2.46 -14.74 72.45
C LEU A 19 -2.21 -13.29 72.87
N THR A 20 -1.12 -13.02 73.60
CA THR A 20 -0.70 -11.66 74.00
C THR A 20 -0.41 -10.80 72.77
N LYS A 21 0.38 -11.31 71.81
CA LYS A 21 0.68 -10.57 70.58
C LYS A 21 -0.57 -10.28 69.74
N LEU A 22 -1.49 -11.25 69.63
CA LEU A 22 -2.75 -11.08 68.91
C LEU A 22 -3.68 -10.08 69.59
N ALA A 23 -3.80 -10.17 70.92
CA ALA A 23 -4.58 -9.25 71.74
C ALA A 23 -4.08 -7.80 71.61
N LEU A 24 -2.75 -7.60 71.67
CA LEU A 24 -2.12 -6.30 71.47
C LEU A 24 -2.35 -5.76 70.06
N ARG A 25 -2.14 -6.58 69.02
CA ARG A 25 -2.35 -6.17 67.61
C ARG A 25 -3.79 -5.73 67.33
N LEU A 26 -4.76 -6.38 67.96
CA LEU A 26 -6.19 -6.10 67.76
C LEU A 26 -6.76 -5.09 68.79
N GLY A 27 -5.94 -4.61 69.74
CA GLY A 27 -6.35 -3.65 70.76
C GLY A 27 -7.38 -4.18 71.77
N ARG A 28 -7.38 -5.49 72.07
CA ARG A 28 -8.38 -6.15 72.92
C ARG A 28 -7.74 -6.86 74.11
N THR A 29 -8.50 -7.09 75.17
CA THR A 29 -8.04 -7.93 76.30
C THR A 29 -8.02 -9.40 75.90
N LYS A 30 -7.10 -10.19 76.48
CA LYS A 30 -6.97 -11.64 76.21
C LYS A 30 -8.30 -12.39 76.40
N LYS A 31 -9.05 -12.05 77.47
CA LYS A 31 -10.36 -12.63 77.79
C LYS A 31 -11.39 -12.33 76.70
N LEU A 32 -11.48 -11.07 76.26
CA LEU A 32 -12.45 -10.66 75.24
C LEU A 32 -12.16 -11.33 73.89
N LEU A 33 -10.89 -11.37 73.49
CA LEU A 33 -10.47 -12.02 72.26
C LEU A 33 -10.79 -13.52 72.28
N PHE A 34 -10.58 -14.18 73.42
CA PHE A 34 -10.86 -15.60 73.57
C PHE A 34 -12.36 -15.93 73.49
N MET A 35 -13.22 -15.14 74.14
CA MET A 35 -14.68 -15.30 74.03
C MET A 35 -15.17 -15.11 72.59
N GLN A 36 -14.68 -14.07 71.90
CA GLN A 36 -15.02 -13.82 70.50
C GLN A 36 -14.54 -14.92 69.57
N MET A 37 -13.38 -15.53 69.86
CA MET A 37 -12.85 -16.65 69.11
C MET A 37 -13.75 -17.89 69.25
N ILE A 38 -14.22 -18.19 70.46
CA ILE A 38 -15.19 -19.28 70.69
C ILE A 38 -16.48 -19.01 69.93
N ASP A 39 -17.05 -17.80 70.04
CA ASP A 39 -18.28 -17.43 69.33
C ASP A 39 -18.11 -17.52 67.82
N TYR A 40 -16.95 -17.12 67.29
CA TYR A 40 -16.63 -17.20 65.88
C TYR A 40 -16.59 -18.65 65.38
N PHE A 41 -15.89 -19.55 66.07
CA PHE A 41 -15.84 -20.97 65.68
C PHE A 41 -17.19 -21.67 65.88
N TYR A 42 -17.91 -21.32 66.94
CA TYR A 42 -19.24 -21.88 67.19
C TYR A 42 -20.27 -21.47 66.14
N LYS A 43 -20.22 -20.22 65.65
CA LYS A 43 -21.09 -19.71 64.57
C LYS A 43 -20.68 -20.18 63.19
N SER A 44 -19.37 -20.17 62.89
CA SER A 44 -18.85 -20.54 61.57
C SER A 44 -18.82 -22.06 61.34
N LYS A 45 -18.94 -22.86 62.41
CA LYS A 45 -18.82 -24.34 62.39
C LYS A 45 -17.53 -24.86 61.77
N LYS A 46 -16.52 -23.99 61.60
CA LYS A 46 -15.20 -24.33 61.07
C LYS A 46 -14.38 -25.02 62.13
N ASP A 47 -13.63 -26.06 61.74
CA ASP A 47 -12.65 -26.69 62.62
C ASP A 47 -11.44 -25.73 62.77
N PRO A 48 -11.06 -25.31 64.00
CA PRO A 48 -9.86 -24.51 64.24
C PRO A 48 -8.56 -25.15 63.75
N LYS A 49 -8.56 -26.46 63.47
CA LYS A 49 -7.43 -27.19 62.89
C LYS A 49 -7.39 -27.15 61.36
N ASP A 50 -8.50 -26.80 60.70
CA ASP A 50 -8.60 -26.82 59.24
C ASP A 50 -8.14 -25.48 58.63
N LEU A 51 -6.83 -25.33 58.52
CA LEU A 51 -6.16 -24.22 57.83
C LEU A 51 -6.25 -24.36 56.29
N ASN A 52 -6.73 -25.48 55.78
CA ASN A 52 -6.63 -25.82 54.36
C ASN A 52 -7.65 -25.04 53.52
N ASP A 53 -8.84 -24.76 54.06
CA ASP A 53 -9.92 -24.04 53.37
C ASP A 53 -9.56 -22.58 53.04
N GLU A 54 -8.93 -21.85 53.98
CA GLU A 54 -8.49 -20.48 53.70
C GLU A 54 -7.29 -20.45 52.74
N MET A 55 -6.39 -21.43 52.85
CA MET A 55 -5.26 -21.57 51.94
C MET A 55 -5.73 -21.88 50.51
N LEU A 56 -6.71 -22.78 50.35
CA LEU A 56 -7.31 -23.13 49.06
C LEU A 56 -8.00 -21.92 48.42
N LYS A 57 -8.81 -21.18 49.20
CA LYS A 57 -9.47 -19.96 48.71
C LYS A 57 -8.44 -18.91 48.25
N ASN A 58 -7.37 -18.72 49.02
CA ASN A 58 -6.31 -17.78 48.66
C ASN A 58 -5.56 -18.25 47.40
N GLN A 59 -5.28 -19.54 47.25
CA GLN A 59 -4.67 -20.09 46.03
C GLN A 59 -5.56 -19.93 44.81
N MET A 60 -6.87 -20.17 44.94
CA MET A 60 -7.83 -19.94 43.85
C MET A 60 -7.89 -18.47 43.44
N LEU A 61 -8.00 -17.54 44.41
CA LEU A 61 -8.00 -16.11 44.12
C LEU A 61 -6.70 -15.67 43.43
N ASN A 62 -5.55 -16.19 43.88
CA ASN A 62 -4.26 -15.93 43.24
C ASN A 62 -4.19 -16.51 41.83
N GLY A 63 -4.76 -17.69 41.60
CA GLY A 63 -4.87 -18.30 40.27
C GLY A 63 -5.71 -17.46 39.32
N VAL A 64 -6.90 -17.01 39.76
CA VAL A 64 -7.77 -16.12 38.99
C VAL A 64 -7.08 -14.80 38.67
N ASN A 65 -6.40 -14.19 39.65
CA ASN A 65 -5.66 -12.95 39.42
C ASN A 65 -4.51 -13.12 38.42
N ARG A 66 -3.82 -14.27 38.44
CA ARG A 66 -2.77 -14.59 37.45
C ARG A 66 -3.35 -14.72 36.04
N ILE A 67 -4.50 -15.38 35.89
CA ILE A 67 -5.20 -15.52 34.60
C ILE A 67 -5.64 -14.15 34.09
N ILE A 68 -6.25 -13.32 34.94
CA ILE A 68 -6.65 -11.96 34.57
C ILE A 68 -5.43 -11.12 34.17
N GLY A 69 -4.34 -11.22 34.92
CA GLY A 69 -3.08 -10.56 34.58
C GLY A 69 -2.56 -10.97 33.21
N PHE A 70 -2.55 -12.28 32.92
CA PHE A 70 -2.17 -12.80 31.61
C PHE A 70 -3.03 -12.24 30.48
N PHE A 71 -4.36 -12.23 30.64
CA PHE A 71 -5.25 -11.66 29.61
C PHE A 71 -5.03 -10.17 29.40
N ARG A 72 -4.79 -9.39 30.47
CA ARG A 72 -4.47 -7.97 30.33
C ARG A 72 -3.16 -7.76 29.57
N THR A 73 -2.12 -8.52 29.90
CA THR A 73 -0.84 -8.47 29.18
C THR A 73 -1.03 -8.84 27.70
N GLN A 74 -1.78 -9.90 27.40
CA GLN A 74 -2.08 -10.28 26.02
C GLN A 74 -2.89 -9.22 25.26
N GLU A 75 -3.85 -8.58 25.93
CA GLU A 75 -4.63 -7.49 25.34
C GLU A 75 -3.73 -6.30 24.97
N GLU A 76 -2.85 -5.91 25.89
CA GLU A 76 -2.02 -4.72 25.77
C GLU A 76 -0.85 -4.92 24.82
N GLU A 77 -0.17 -6.08 24.89
CA GLU A 77 0.99 -6.37 24.06
C GLU A 77 0.60 -6.79 22.64
N TRP A 78 -0.50 -7.54 22.47
CA TRP A 78 -0.81 -8.19 21.19
C TRP A 78 -2.12 -7.70 20.58
N LEU A 79 -3.25 -7.84 21.28
CA LEU A 79 -4.56 -7.60 20.66
C LEU A 79 -4.75 -6.13 20.24
N ARG A 80 -4.39 -5.18 21.10
CA ARG A 80 -4.48 -3.74 20.79
C ARG A 80 -3.57 -3.35 19.63
N PRO A 81 -2.27 -3.71 19.62
CA PRO A 81 -1.41 -3.42 18.47
C PRO A 81 -1.88 -4.07 17.18
N ILE A 82 -2.37 -5.32 17.21
CA ILE A 82 -2.90 -5.99 16.01
C ILE A 82 -4.08 -5.23 15.44
N LEU A 83 -5.05 -4.83 16.28
CA LEU A 83 -6.22 -4.07 15.83
C LEU A 83 -5.80 -2.72 15.25
N ALA A 84 -4.92 -1.98 15.94
CA ALA A 84 -4.42 -0.70 15.47
C ALA A 84 -3.65 -0.82 14.15
N ASN A 85 -2.81 -1.84 14.01
CA ASN A 85 -2.06 -2.10 12.79
C ASN A 85 -2.97 -2.53 11.63
N SER A 86 -3.99 -3.36 11.89
CA SER A 86 -4.98 -3.72 10.85
C SER A 86 -5.74 -2.50 10.34
N ALA A 87 -6.12 -1.57 11.22
CA ALA A 87 -6.77 -0.33 10.82
C ALA A 87 -5.86 0.55 9.93
N LYS A 88 -4.58 0.65 10.29
CA LYS A 88 -3.57 1.35 9.47
C LYS A 88 -3.38 0.67 8.11
N LEU A 89 -3.31 -0.65 8.06
CA LEU A 89 -3.18 -1.41 6.80
C LEU A 89 -4.38 -1.18 5.89
N LEU A 90 -5.61 -1.16 6.44
CA LEU A 90 -6.81 -0.81 5.68
C LEU A 90 -6.73 0.60 5.10
N GLN A 91 -6.30 1.58 5.89
CA GLN A 91 -6.12 2.96 5.38
C GLN A 91 -5.04 3.04 4.29
N ILE A 92 -3.93 2.31 4.44
CA ILE A 92 -2.88 2.25 3.41
C ILE A 92 -3.43 1.62 2.14
N ALA A 93 -4.22 0.55 2.23
CA ALA A 93 -4.84 -0.10 1.08
C ALA A 93 -5.85 0.82 0.38
N GLU A 94 -6.70 1.53 1.13
CA GLU A 94 -7.64 2.50 0.58
C GLU A 94 -6.92 3.65 -0.16
N ASN A 95 -5.86 4.20 0.44
CA ASN A 95 -5.06 5.22 -0.21
C ASN A 95 -4.32 4.68 -1.42
N GLY A 96 -3.77 3.47 -1.33
CA GLY A 96 -3.14 2.77 -2.45
C GLY A 96 -4.09 2.61 -3.64
N ASN A 97 -5.34 2.21 -3.39
CA ASN A 97 -6.37 2.12 -4.44
C ASN A 97 -6.64 3.47 -5.11
N LYS A 98 -6.73 4.57 -4.35
CA LYS A 98 -6.89 5.91 -4.94
C LYS A 98 -5.72 6.28 -5.85
N TYR A 99 -4.49 5.95 -5.47
CA TYR A 99 -3.32 6.16 -6.32
C TYR A 99 -3.39 5.29 -7.59
N LEU A 100 -3.76 4.02 -7.46
CA LEU A 100 -3.93 3.13 -8.62
C LEU A 100 -5.02 3.63 -9.58
N ASP A 101 -6.14 4.13 -9.06
CA ASP A 101 -7.20 4.72 -9.88
C ASP A 101 -6.70 5.97 -10.62
N SER A 102 -5.94 6.84 -9.95
CA SER A 102 -5.33 8.01 -10.59
C SER A 102 -4.31 7.63 -11.67
N LEU A 103 -3.53 6.57 -11.42
CA LEU A 103 -2.54 6.06 -12.36
C LEU A 103 -3.22 5.46 -13.59
N LYS A 104 -4.35 4.77 -13.41
CA LYS A 104 -5.15 4.24 -14.50
C LYS A 104 -5.71 5.36 -15.39
N LEU A 105 -6.24 6.43 -14.79
CA LEU A 105 -6.70 7.60 -15.54
C LEU A 105 -5.58 8.24 -16.35
N TYR A 106 -4.40 8.41 -15.74
CA TYR A 106 -3.23 8.93 -16.43
C TYR A 106 -2.79 8.04 -17.59
N ALA A 107 -2.75 6.72 -17.38
CA ALA A 107 -2.39 5.75 -18.42
C ALA A 107 -3.37 5.78 -19.60
N ASP A 108 -4.68 5.88 -19.32
CA ASP A 108 -5.71 5.98 -20.36
C ASP A 108 -5.56 7.28 -21.18
N GLU A 109 -5.21 8.40 -20.53
CA GLU A 109 -4.92 9.66 -21.22
C GLU A 109 -3.63 9.60 -22.04
N ASP A 110 -2.59 8.95 -21.52
CA ASP A 110 -1.31 8.80 -22.20
C ASP A 110 -1.45 7.95 -23.47
N VAL A 111 -2.23 6.87 -23.41
CA VAL A 111 -2.55 6.04 -24.58
C VAL A 111 -3.30 6.84 -25.64
N LYS A 112 -4.25 7.70 -25.24
CA LYS A 112 -4.96 8.59 -26.19
C LYS A 112 -4.00 9.57 -26.86
N LYS A 113 -3.13 10.24 -26.09
CA LYS A 113 -2.14 11.18 -26.63
C LYS A 113 -1.17 10.48 -27.57
N THR A 114 -0.70 9.30 -27.20
CA THR A 114 0.18 8.48 -28.05
C THR A 114 -0.49 8.10 -29.36
N ASN A 115 -1.76 7.69 -29.33
CA ASN A 115 -2.52 7.37 -30.54
C ASN A 115 -2.70 8.60 -31.45
N ASP A 116 -3.01 9.77 -30.88
CA ASP A 116 -3.12 11.02 -31.63
C ASP A 116 -1.79 11.39 -32.31
N ILE A 117 -0.67 11.22 -31.60
CA ILE A 117 0.68 11.43 -32.15
C ILE A 117 0.96 10.46 -33.29
N LEU A 118 0.64 9.16 -33.11
CA LEU A 118 0.82 8.15 -34.16
C LEU A 118 0.00 8.47 -35.42
N GLN A 119 -1.24 8.94 -35.26
CA GLN A 119 -2.06 9.37 -36.40
C GLN A 119 -1.44 10.57 -37.13
N ARG A 120 -0.95 11.57 -36.39
CA ARG A 120 -0.26 12.74 -36.96
C ARG A 120 1.05 12.36 -37.64
N LEU A 121 1.79 11.40 -37.09
CA LEU A 121 2.98 10.87 -37.74
C LEU A 121 2.63 10.17 -39.05
N GLY A 122 1.55 9.39 -39.09
CA GLY A 122 1.07 8.73 -40.30
C GLY A 122 0.62 9.72 -41.40
N THR A 123 0.03 10.86 -41.05
CA THR A 123 -0.30 11.90 -42.04
C THR A 123 0.94 12.64 -42.53
N LEU A 124 1.89 12.90 -41.62
CA LEU A 124 3.16 13.52 -41.95
C LEU A 124 4.01 12.64 -42.89
N ASP A 125 4.06 11.34 -42.65
CA ASP A 125 4.76 10.36 -43.50
C ASP A 125 4.20 10.35 -44.94
N LYS A 126 2.87 10.39 -45.08
CA LYS A 126 2.22 10.52 -46.40
C LYS A 126 2.56 11.84 -47.09
N ALA A 127 2.61 12.94 -46.34
CA ALA A 127 2.96 14.26 -46.89
C ALA A 127 4.43 14.30 -47.35
N ILE A 128 5.35 13.71 -46.58
CA ILE A 128 6.76 13.55 -46.95
C ILE A 128 6.86 12.71 -48.22
N SER A 129 6.21 11.54 -48.26
CA SER A 129 6.23 10.66 -49.44
C SER A 129 5.75 11.37 -50.71
N LYS A 130 4.65 12.14 -50.62
CA LYS A 130 4.15 12.93 -51.74
C LYS A 130 5.13 14.01 -52.18
N THR A 131 5.78 14.67 -51.23
CA THR A 131 6.77 15.72 -51.50
C THR A 131 8.02 15.13 -52.16
N GLN A 132 8.47 13.96 -51.70
CA GLN A 132 9.58 13.21 -52.26
C GLN A 132 9.31 12.84 -53.72
N LEU A 133 8.13 12.26 -54.01
CA LEU A 133 7.70 11.93 -55.38
C LEU A 133 7.69 13.16 -56.29
N TYR A 134 7.12 14.27 -55.83
CA TYR A 134 7.12 15.51 -56.61
C TYR A 134 8.54 16.03 -56.91
N HIS A 135 9.47 15.89 -55.95
CA HIS A 135 10.87 16.23 -56.18
C HIS A 135 11.54 15.33 -57.22
N GLU A 136 11.27 14.02 -57.18
CA GLU A 136 11.77 13.05 -58.16
C GLU A 136 11.21 13.31 -59.56
N GLU A 137 9.90 13.49 -59.69
CA GLU A 137 9.23 13.83 -60.95
C GLU A 137 9.80 15.14 -61.53
N LYS A 138 9.96 16.18 -60.70
CA LYS A 138 10.57 17.45 -61.12
C LYS A 138 12.02 17.27 -61.56
N ALA A 139 12.80 16.43 -60.88
CA ALA A 139 14.17 16.14 -61.27
C ALA A 139 14.23 15.38 -62.60
N GLN A 140 13.35 14.40 -62.81
CA GLN A 140 13.22 13.68 -64.07
C GLN A 140 12.80 14.60 -65.22
N LEU A 141 11.82 15.48 -65.00
CA LEU A 141 11.36 16.45 -65.99
C LEU A 141 12.51 17.37 -66.43
N LYS A 142 13.27 17.91 -65.45
CA LYS A 142 14.46 18.72 -65.74
C LYS A 142 15.52 17.94 -66.53
N ALA A 143 15.75 16.67 -66.20
CA ALA A 143 16.72 15.84 -66.90
C ALA A 143 16.27 15.54 -68.36
N ARG A 144 14.99 15.22 -68.58
CA ARG A 144 14.41 15.02 -69.91
C ARG A 144 14.47 16.29 -70.75
N PHE A 145 14.09 17.43 -70.17
CA PHE A 145 14.17 18.72 -70.85
C PHE A 145 15.62 19.10 -71.20
N LYS A 146 16.57 18.85 -70.28
CA LYS A 146 18.00 19.06 -70.56
C LYS A 146 18.46 18.23 -71.76
N LYS A 147 18.13 16.94 -71.81
CA LYS A 147 18.46 16.07 -72.97
C LYS A 147 17.88 16.61 -74.27
N LEU A 148 16.63 17.09 -74.24
CA LEU A 148 15.97 17.67 -75.41
C LEU A 148 16.67 18.95 -75.88
N LEU A 149 17.05 19.81 -74.94
CA LEU A 149 17.77 21.05 -75.21
C LEU A 149 19.17 20.75 -75.77
N ASP A 150 19.91 19.82 -75.16
CA ASP A 150 21.23 19.39 -75.63
C ASP A 150 21.12 18.84 -77.06
N TYR A 151 20.13 17.97 -77.34
CA TYR A 151 19.85 17.47 -78.69
C TYR A 151 19.58 18.62 -79.68
N TYR A 152 18.73 19.59 -79.31
CA TYR A 152 18.43 20.74 -80.16
C TYR A 152 19.69 21.57 -80.46
N ILE A 153 20.53 21.83 -79.46
CA ILE A 153 21.78 22.58 -79.62
C ILE A 153 22.73 21.81 -80.55
N THR A 154 22.97 20.53 -80.30
CA THR A 154 23.87 19.71 -81.13
C THR A 154 23.39 19.64 -82.58
N GLN A 155 22.09 19.37 -82.79
CA GLN A 155 21.52 19.31 -84.14
C GLN A 155 21.62 20.66 -84.86
N ARG A 156 21.35 21.77 -84.16
CA ARG A 156 21.51 23.12 -84.70
C ARG A 156 22.95 23.40 -85.12
N GLU A 157 23.94 23.02 -84.30
CA GLU A 157 25.36 23.19 -84.61
C GLU A 157 25.79 22.35 -85.82
N THR A 158 25.35 21.10 -85.92
CA THR A 158 25.65 20.24 -87.08
C THR A 158 25.05 20.72 -88.39
N LEU A 159 23.96 21.49 -88.36
CA LEU A 159 23.32 21.99 -89.58
C LEU A 159 24.13 23.12 -90.27
N GLY A 160 25.01 23.84 -89.55
CA GLY A 160 25.86 24.89 -90.11
C GLY A 160 25.07 26.06 -90.78
N TRP A 161 25.77 26.91 -91.54
CA TRP A 161 25.17 27.89 -92.47
C TRP A 161 25.59 27.44 -93.88
N PRO A 162 24.69 27.04 -94.81
CA PRO A 162 23.30 27.43 -95.03
C PRO A 162 22.31 26.25 -94.92
N VAL A 163 21.41 26.28 -93.92
CA VAL A 163 20.41 25.20 -93.71
C VAL A 163 19.17 25.42 -94.57
N SER A 164 18.68 24.36 -95.24
CA SER A 164 17.37 24.40 -95.91
C SER A 164 16.25 24.63 -94.88
N ALA A 165 15.24 25.43 -95.26
CA ALA A 165 14.09 25.72 -94.39
C ALA A 165 13.40 24.43 -93.90
N ALA A 166 13.34 23.40 -94.76
CA ALA A 166 12.76 22.10 -94.43
C ALA A 166 13.45 21.41 -93.23
N LYS A 167 14.78 21.40 -93.16
CA LYS A 167 15.52 20.78 -92.03
C LYS A 167 15.33 21.54 -90.72
N LYS A 168 15.15 22.87 -90.77
CA LYS A 168 14.82 23.67 -89.58
C LYS A 168 13.42 23.35 -89.07
N GLU A 169 12.46 23.21 -89.97
CA GLU A 169 11.07 22.89 -89.62
C GLU A 169 10.94 21.47 -89.06
N GLU A 170 11.68 20.51 -89.61
CA GLU A 170 11.74 19.13 -89.12
C GLU A 170 12.34 19.05 -87.71
N LEU A 171 13.44 19.78 -87.45
CA LEU A 171 14.02 19.88 -86.10
C LEU A 171 13.04 20.53 -85.10
N GLN A 172 12.35 21.60 -85.49
CA GLN A 172 11.33 22.24 -84.64
C GLN A 172 10.17 21.30 -84.35
N ASN A 173 9.68 20.56 -85.34
CA ASN A 173 8.58 19.62 -85.17
C ASN A 173 8.97 18.43 -84.28
N HIS A 174 10.21 17.92 -84.41
CA HIS A 174 10.73 16.87 -83.54
C HIS A 174 10.80 17.34 -82.07
N VAL A 175 11.32 18.55 -81.84
CA VAL A 175 11.40 19.11 -80.48
C VAL A 175 10.02 19.39 -79.90
N ARG A 176 9.09 19.95 -80.68
CA ARG A 176 7.69 20.19 -80.25
C ARG A 176 6.99 18.89 -79.86
N ARG A 177 7.05 17.85 -80.70
CA ARG A 177 6.48 16.53 -80.38
C ARG A 177 7.13 15.90 -79.15
N SER A 178 8.43 16.06 -78.98
CA SER A 178 9.14 15.53 -77.81
C SER A 178 8.76 16.27 -76.51
N LEU A 179 8.41 17.55 -76.61
CA LEU A 179 7.89 18.38 -75.51
C LEU A 179 6.44 18.02 -75.14
N GLU A 180 5.61 17.65 -76.11
CA GLU A 180 4.24 17.16 -75.87
C GLU A 180 4.22 15.80 -75.15
N ASN A 181 5.27 14.99 -75.33
CA ASN A 181 5.40 13.65 -74.74
C ASN A 181 6.14 13.64 -73.38
N LEU A 182 6.41 14.80 -72.78
CA LEU A 182 7.37 14.98 -71.71
C LEU A 182 6.78 14.86 -70.30
#